data_AF-A0A931UCY6-F1
#
_entry.id   AF-A0A931UCY6-F1
#
_cell.length_a   1.000
_cell.length_b   1.000
_cell.length_c   1.000
_cell.angle_alpha   90.00
_cell.angle_beta   90.00
_cell.angle_gamma   90.00
#
_symmetry.space_group_name_H-M   'P 1'
#
loop_
_entity.id
_entity.type
_entity.pdbx_description
1 polymer ?
#
loop_
_entity_poly.entity_id
_entity_poly.type
_entity_poly.pdbx_seq_one_letter_code
_entity_poly.pdbx_strand_id
1 'polypeptide(L)' 'MSPADQTILDALLAAVINDPEGVTRVQSFYDPRRPSWLARSDPFVVHFAFDVDADEVVFLNLFRRR' A
#
# COMPACT_ATOMS: atom_id res chain seq x y z
N MET A 1 5.75 -16.07 8.46
CA MET A 1 5.06 -14.92 9.08
C MET A 1 4.43 -15.40 10.37
N SER A 2 4.57 -14.62 11.43
CA SER A 2 3.87 -14.89 12.69
C SER A 2 2.39 -14.43 12.59
N PRO A 3 1.51 -14.84 13.51
CA PRO A 3 0.16 -14.28 13.59
C PRO A 3 0.15 -12.75 13.78
N ALA A 4 1.11 -12.21 14.53
CA ALA A 4 1.27 -10.77 14.71
C ALA A 4 1.65 -10.07 13.39
N ASP A 5 2.53 -10.68 12.59
CA ASP A 5 2.87 -10.18 11.25
C ASP A 5 1.61 -10.11 10.36
N GLN A 6 0.72 -11.11 10.42
CA GLN A 6 -0.53 -11.11 9.65
C GLN A 6 -1.46 -9.97 10.08
N THR A 7 -1.67 -9.78 11.39
CA THR A 7 -2.52 -8.68 11.88
C THR A 7 -2.01 -7.31 11.44
N ILE A 8 -0.69 -7.10 11.44
CA ILE A 8 -0.08 -5.84 10.98
C ILE A 8 -0.31 -5.65 9.48
N LEU A 9 -0.11 -6.71 8.68
CA LEU A 9 -0.32 -6.66 7.25
C LEU A 9 -1.79 -6.38 6.91
N ASP A 10 -2.73 -7.09 7.54
CA ASP A 10 -4.17 -6.92 7.32
C ASP A 10 -4.61 -5.49 7.67
N ALA A 11 -4.14 -4.94 8.79
CA ALA A 11 -4.42 -3.56 9.19
C ALA A 11 -3.86 -2.55 8.19
N LEU A 12 -2.66 -2.80 7.65
CA LEU A 12 -2.05 -1.96 6.63
C LEU A 12 -2.86 -1.98 5.32
N LEU A 13 -3.26 -3.16 4.85
CA LEU A 13 -4.06 -3.30 3.63
C LEU A 13 -5.43 -2.65 3.79
N ALA A 14 -6.08 -2.85 4.94
CA ALA A 14 -7.36 -2.23 5.25
C ALA A 14 -7.26 -0.69 5.29
N ALA A 15 -6.18 -0.13 5.85
CA ALA A 15 -5.95 1.31 5.85
C ALA A 15 -5.82 1.87 4.43
N VAL A 16 -5.12 1.17 3.52
CA VAL A 16 -5.00 1.59 2.12
C VAL A 16 -6.35 1.51 1.40
N ILE A 17 -7.17 0.51 1.67
CA ILE A 17 -8.50 0.39 1.05
C ILE A 17 -9.44 1.49 1.55
N ASN A 18 -9.43 1.78 2.86
CA ASN A 18 -10.34 2.74 3.46
C ASN A 18 -9.99 4.20 3.13
N ASP A 19 -8.71 4.49 2.91
CA ASP A 19 -8.22 5.83 2.60
C ASP A 19 -6.99 5.77 1.68
N PRO A 20 -7.17 5.39 0.39
CA PRO A 20 -6.06 5.31 -0.56
C PRO A 20 -5.43 6.68 -0.87
N GLU A 21 -6.07 7.76 -0.39
CA GLU A 21 -5.64 9.14 -0.61
C GLU A 21 -4.86 9.78 0.53
N GLY A 22 -5.22 9.46 1.77
CA GLY A 22 -4.61 10.02 2.98
C GLY A 22 -3.49 9.17 3.59
N VAL A 23 -3.32 7.90 3.19
CA VAL A 23 -2.16 7.10 3.65
C VAL A 23 -0.87 7.73 3.16
N THR A 24 -0.07 8.29 4.08
CA THR A 24 1.24 8.96 3.86
C THR A 24 1.94 8.51 2.58
N ARG A 25 1.63 9.19 1.47
CA ARG A 25 2.01 8.81 0.12
C ARG A 25 3.48 9.16 -0.09
N VAL A 26 4.36 8.16 -0.13
CA VAL A 26 5.67 8.35 -0.77
C VAL A 26 5.47 8.01 -2.24
N GLN A 27 5.56 9.02 -3.10
CA GLN A 27 5.41 8.83 -4.55
C GLN A 27 6.49 7.86 -5.05
N SER A 28 6.04 6.79 -5.70
CA SER A 28 6.90 5.85 -6.38
C SER A 28 6.93 6.25 -7.86
N PHE A 29 8.10 6.65 -8.36
CA PHE A 29 8.26 7.19 -9.72
C PHE A 29 8.39 6.10 -10.79
N TYR A 30 7.71 4.95 -10.64
CA TYR A 30 7.92 3.81 -11.53
C TYR A 30 7.25 3.99 -12.91
N ASP A 31 6.08 4.65 -12.98
CA ASP A 31 5.41 5.00 -14.24
C ASP A 31 4.62 6.32 -14.13
N PRO A 32 4.98 7.39 -14.88
CA PRO A 32 4.25 8.66 -14.83
C PRO A 32 2.82 8.57 -15.41
N ARG A 33 2.48 7.52 -16.17
CA ARG A 33 1.12 7.30 -16.69
C ARG A 33 0.19 6.64 -15.69
N ARG A 34 0.73 6.00 -14.65
CA ARG A 34 -0.01 5.28 -13.62
C ARG A 34 0.63 5.59 -12.26
N PRO A 35 0.20 6.68 -11.61
CA PRO A 35 0.78 7.05 -10.33
C PRO A 35 0.61 5.91 -9.33
N SER A 36 1.65 5.67 -8.56
CA SER A 36 1.69 4.64 -7.55
C SER A 36 2.40 5.12 -6.29
N TRP A 37 2.09 4.50 -5.16
CA TRP A 37 2.44 4.99 -3.84
C TRP A 37 2.89 3.87 -2.93
N LEU A 38 3.66 4.26 -1.90
CA LEU A 38 4.08 3.35 -0.85
C LEU A 38 3.35 3.67 0.46
N ALA A 39 2.75 2.65 1.05
CA ALA A 39 2.22 2.64 2.41
C ALA A 39 3.13 1.81 3.31
N ARG A 40 3.29 2.19 4.58
CA ARG A 40 4.22 1.51 5.51
C ARG A 40 3.56 1.23 6.85
N SER A 41 3.86 0.05 7.40
CA SER A 41 3.60 -0.31 8.79
C SER A 41 4.61 -1.38 9.16
N ASP A 42 5.58 -1.07 10.02
CA ASP A 42 6.74 -1.94 10.24
C ASP A 42 6.30 -3.35 10.70
N PRO A 43 6.84 -4.43 10.09
CA PRO A 43 7.99 -4.45 9.17
C PRO A 43 7.63 -4.30 7.68
N PHE A 44 6.39 -4.01 7.33
CA PHE A 44 5.89 -4.05 5.95
C PHE A 44 5.89 -2.70 5.23
N VAL A 45 6.12 -2.77 3.92
CA VAL A 45 5.88 -1.69 2.97
C VAL A 45 5.06 -2.26 1.82
N VAL A 46 3.94 -1.61 1.50
CA VAL A 46 3.04 -1.99 0.41
C VAL A 46 3.14 -0.93 -0.69
N HIS A 47 3.39 -1.38 -1.91
CA HIS A 47 3.30 -0.57 -3.11
C HIS A 47 1.93 -0.77 -3.74
N PHE A 48 1.20 0.30 -3.98
CA PHE A 48 -0.15 0.24 -4.55
C PHE A 48 -0.39 1.35 -5.57
N ALA A 49 -1.37 1.14 -6.44
CA ALA A 49 -1.99 2.15 -7.28
C ALA A 49 -3.47 2.28 -6.91
N PHE A 50 -4.04 3.45 -7.18
CA PHE A 50 -5.44 3.76 -6.95
C PHE A 50 -5.98 4.41 -8.22
N ASP A 51 -6.99 3.80 -8.80
CA ASP A 51 -7.75 4.33 -9.93
C ASP A 51 -8.98 5.05 -9.37
N VAL A 52 -8.98 6.37 -9.49
CA VAL A 52 -10.06 7.23 -8.98
C VAL A 52 -11.34 7.06 -9.80
N ASP A 53 -11.23 6.75 -11.10
CA ASP A 53 -12.38 6.60 -11.99
C ASP A 53 -13.09 5.26 -11.75
N ALA A 54 -12.32 4.21 -11.46
CA ALA A 54 -12.82 2.87 -11.15
C ALA A 54 -13.08 2.60 -9.65
N ASP A 55 -12.65 3.51 -8.77
CA ASP A 55 -12.60 3.34 -7.31
C ASP A 55 -11.91 2.03 -6.90
N GLU A 56 -10.76 1.75 -7.53
CA GLU A 56 -10.05 0.48 -7.40
C GLU A 56 -8.64 0.66 -6.83
N VAL A 57 -8.34 -0.09 -5.78
CA VAL A 57 -6.97 -0.21 -5.23
C VAL A 57 -6.31 -1.47 -5.79
N VAL A 58 -5.15 -1.27 -6.44
CA VAL A 58 -4.33 -2.36 -6.97
C VAL A 58 -3.05 -2.48 -6.15
N PHE A 59 -2.88 -3.60 -5.46
CA PHE A 59 -1.64 -3.92 -4.75
C PHE A 59 -0.60 -4.48 -5.73
N LEU A 60 0.54 -3.80 -5.81
CA LEU A 60 1.59 -4.08 -6.79
C LEU A 60 2.73 -4.90 -6.20
N ASN A 61 3.25 -4.50 -5.04
CA ASN A 61 4.33 -5.21 -4.35
C ASN A 61 4.15 -5.18 -2.83
N LEU A 62 4.61 -6.24 -2.17
CA LEU A 62 4.75 -6.31 -0.72
C LEU A 62 6.23 -6.52 -0.37
N PHE A 63 6.76 -5.63 0.45
CA PHE A 63 8.13 -5.73 0.97
C PHE A 63 8.09 -5.95 2.47
N ARG A 64 9.02 -6.78 2.97
CA ARG A 64 9.30 -6.93 4.40
C ARG A 64 10.69 -6.37 4.69
N ARG A 65 10.77 -5.39 5.58
CA ARG A 65 12.01 -4.81 6.09
C ARG A 65 12.66 -5.82 7.04
N ARG A 66 13.99 -5.97 6.93
CA ARG A 66 14.81 -6.77 7.85
C ARG A 66 15.16 -5.96 9.09
#